data_AF-A0A1H2QRI0-F1
#
_entry.id   AF-A0A1H2QRI0-F1
#
_cell.length_a   1.000
_cell.length_b   1.000
_cell.length_c   1.000
_cell.angle_alpha   90.00
_cell.angle_beta   90.00
_cell.angle_gamma   90.00
#
_symmetry.space_group_name_H-M   'P 1'
#
loop_
_entity.id
_entity.type
_entity.pdbx_description
1 polymer ?
#
loop_
_entity_poly.entity_id
_entity_poly.type
_entity_poly.pdbx_seq_one_letter_code
_entity_poly.pdbx_strand_id
1 'polypeptide(L)'
;MSPRRALTDKIPTLARDGCARVESELNAAPGYLSTEAREVIEQLLEMLRLRIATLDGQARQTRIEVWRRGLPEIEEIGALDKHRTEAILKDLQNPPKTLSPEEHAVLTPLLEALDAHYDQMSMDEIMARIERLGMKRRQELLAWLARQLVAC
;
A
#
# COMPACT_ATOMS: atom_id res chain seq x y z
N MET A 1 19.51 37.54 -21.33
CA MET A 1 19.25 36.50 -20.32
C MET A 1 19.33 35.15 -21.00
N SER A 2 20.23 34.26 -20.57
CA SER A 2 20.39 32.96 -21.22
C SER A 2 19.20 32.04 -20.86
N PRO A 3 18.54 31.41 -21.86
CA PRO A 3 17.32 30.61 -21.64
C PRO A 3 17.50 29.46 -20.63
N ARG A 4 18.74 28.99 -20.41
CA ARG A 4 19.06 27.93 -19.44
C ARG A 4 18.99 28.37 -17.97
N ARG A 5 19.29 29.65 -17.65
CA ARG A 5 19.10 30.17 -16.28
C ARG A 5 17.63 30.25 -15.89
N ALA A 6 16.75 30.50 -16.86
CA ALA A 6 15.31 30.52 -16.63
C ALA A 6 14.74 29.11 -16.32
N LEU A 7 15.44 28.02 -16.66
CA LEU A 7 15.02 26.67 -16.34
C LEU A 7 15.30 26.32 -14.87
N THR A 8 16.38 26.83 -14.29
CA THR A 8 16.71 26.64 -12.87
C THR A 8 15.56 27.09 -11.97
N ASP A 9 14.94 28.24 -12.28
CA ASP A 9 13.81 28.77 -11.51
C ASP A 9 12.48 28.07 -11.82
N LYS A 10 12.33 27.51 -13.03
CA LYS A 10 11.08 26.88 -13.48
C LYS A 10 10.95 25.43 -13.03
N ILE A 11 12.03 24.63 -13.08
CA ILE A 11 12.00 23.19 -12.77
C ILE A 11 11.29 22.87 -11.45
N PRO A 12 11.52 23.59 -10.33
CA PRO A 12 10.84 23.33 -9.07
C PRO A 12 9.31 23.42 -9.12
N THR A 13 8.76 24.17 -10.07
CA THR A 13 7.31 24.43 -10.21
C THR A 13 6.64 23.55 -11.26
N LEU A 14 7.40 22.79 -12.06
CA LEU A 14 6.84 21.98 -13.13
C LEU A 14 5.99 20.83 -12.59
N ALA A 15 4.95 20.51 -13.35
CA ALA A 15 4.19 19.27 -13.26
C ALA A 15 4.89 18.15 -14.05
N ARG A 16 4.42 16.91 -13.91
CA ARG A 16 5.10 15.71 -14.47
C ARG A 16 5.32 15.79 -15.98
N ASP A 17 4.30 16.21 -16.73
CA ASP A 17 4.38 16.35 -18.20
C ASP A 17 5.38 17.45 -18.60
N GLY A 18 5.42 18.54 -17.80
CA GLY A 18 6.40 19.61 -17.97
C GLY A 18 7.83 19.13 -17.73
N CYS A 19 8.05 18.31 -16.70
CA CYS A 19 9.35 17.67 -16.46
C CYS A 19 9.75 16.76 -17.63
N ALA A 20 8.85 15.91 -18.13
CA ALA A 20 9.14 15.01 -19.25
C ALA A 20 9.53 15.76 -20.53
N ARG A 21 8.84 16.87 -20.82
CA ARG A 21 9.16 17.73 -21.96
C ARG A 21 10.55 18.36 -21.83
N VAL A 22 10.86 18.96 -20.68
CA VAL A 22 12.17 19.59 -20.44
C VAL A 22 13.30 18.55 -20.43
N GLU A 23 13.06 17.35 -19.90
CA GLU A 23 14.01 16.24 -19.94
C GLU A 23 14.35 15.84 -21.38
N SER A 24 13.35 15.72 -22.26
CA SER A 24 13.55 15.41 -23.67
C SER A 24 14.34 16.52 -24.38
N GLU A 25 14.02 17.79 -24.10
CA GLU A 25 14.73 18.95 -24.67
C GLU A 25 16.21 18.99 -24.23
N LEU A 26 16.50 18.69 -22.96
CA LEU A 26 17.86 18.63 -22.42
C LEU A 26 18.66 17.44 -22.95
N ASN A 27 18.03 16.28 -23.13
CA ASN A 27 18.68 15.08 -23.70
C ASN A 27 18.92 15.22 -25.21
N ALA A 28 18.15 16.05 -25.92
CA ALA A 28 18.37 16.38 -27.32
C ALA A 28 19.49 17.42 -27.55
N ALA A 29 20.22 17.80 -26.50
CA ALA A 29 21.28 18.78 -26.59
C ALA A 29 22.41 18.35 -27.56
N PRO A 30 22.93 19.25 -28.42
CA PRO A 30 23.95 18.88 -29.39
C PRO A 30 25.26 18.44 -28.73
N GLY A 31 25.93 17.43 -29.32
CA GLY A 31 27.19 16.89 -28.78
C GLY A 31 28.38 17.87 -28.78
N TYR A 32 28.31 18.94 -29.58
CA TYR A 32 29.37 19.95 -29.74
C TYR A 32 29.32 21.10 -28.70
N LEU A 33 28.56 20.94 -27.62
CA LEU A 33 28.52 21.93 -26.54
C LEU A 33 29.88 22.07 -25.84
N SER A 34 30.18 23.29 -25.38
CA SER A 34 31.32 23.53 -24.48
C SER A 34 31.15 22.77 -23.18
N THR A 35 32.27 22.50 -22.48
CA THR A 35 32.27 21.83 -21.18
C THR A 35 31.35 22.52 -20.17
N GLU A 36 31.44 23.86 -20.07
CA GLU A 36 30.58 24.68 -19.21
C GLU A 36 29.08 24.50 -19.54
N ALA A 37 28.72 24.41 -20.82
CA ALA A 37 27.34 24.22 -21.22
C ALA A 37 26.84 22.80 -20.92
N ARG A 38 27.72 21.79 -20.96
CA ARG A 38 27.40 20.41 -20.59
C ARG A 38 27.16 20.27 -19.09
N GLU A 39 28.01 20.87 -18.26
CA GLU A 39 27.86 20.89 -16.80
C GLU A 39 26.52 21.52 -16.37
N VAL A 40 26.13 22.63 -17.00
CA VAL A 40 24.83 23.26 -16.74
C VAL A 40 23.66 22.34 -17.09
N ILE A 41 23.75 21.58 -18.19
CA ILE A 41 22.70 20.62 -18.57
C ILE A 41 22.62 19.48 -17.57
N GLU A 42 23.75 18.93 -17.14
CA GLU A 42 23.80 17.88 -16.11
C GLU A 42 23.17 18.34 -14.80
N GLN A 43 23.45 19.57 -14.35
CA GLN A 43 22.82 20.16 -13.17
C GLN A 43 21.30 20.28 -13.33
N LEU A 44 20.82 20.74 -14.48
CA LEU A 44 19.39 20.85 -14.76
C LEU A 44 18.70 19.48 -14.81
N LEU A 45 19.35 18.46 -15.39
CA LEU A 45 18.85 17.09 -15.40
C LEU A 45 18.75 16.53 -13.97
N GLU A 46 19.73 16.81 -13.12
CA GLU A 46 19.68 16.36 -11.72
C GLU A 46 18.56 17.04 -10.93
N MET A 47 18.38 18.37 -11.08
CA MET A 47 17.24 19.07 -10.51
C MET A 47 15.90 18.48 -10.97
N LEU A 48 15.83 18.10 -12.24
CA LEU A 48 14.63 17.53 -12.84
C LEU A 48 14.34 16.12 -12.30
N ARG A 49 15.37 15.29 -12.11
CA ARG A 49 15.24 13.98 -11.44
C ARG A 49 14.72 14.10 -10.02
N LEU A 50 15.28 15.03 -9.23
CA LEU A 50 14.82 15.29 -7.86
C LEU A 50 13.36 15.74 -7.82
N ARG A 51 12.97 16.62 -8.76
CA ARG A 51 11.58 17.08 -8.88
C ARG A 51 10.64 15.93 -9.25
N ILE A 52 11.02 15.10 -10.21
CA ILE A 52 10.26 13.92 -10.61
C ILE A 52 10.07 12.98 -9.41
N ALA A 53 11.15 12.66 -8.69
CA ALA A 53 11.08 11.79 -7.52
C ALA A 53 10.13 12.35 -6.45
N THR A 54 10.15 13.68 -6.26
CA THR A 54 9.21 14.37 -5.34
C THR A 54 7.76 14.19 -5.79
N LEU A 55 7.46 14.44 -7.06
CA LEU A 55 6.11 14.31 -7.62
C LEU A 55 5.61 12.86 -7.55
N ASP A 56 6.46 11.90 -7.88
CA ASP A 56 6.12 10.47 -7.85
C ASP A 56 5.90 10.01 -6.39
N GLY A 57 6.69 10.52 -5.43
CA GLY A 57 6.49 10.30 -4.00
C GLY A 57 5.17 10.87 -3.49
N GLN A 58 4.82 12.10 -3.88
CA GLN A 58 3.52 12.71 -3.55
C GLN A 58 2.35 11.91 -4.13
N ALA A 59 2.44 11.52 -5.40
CA ALA A 59 1.42 10.72 -6.05
C ALA A 59 1.25 9.34 -5.40
N ARG A 60 2.36 8.69 -4.99
CA ARG A 60 2.33 7.46 -4.20
C ARG A 60 1.57 7.69 -2.89
N GLN A 61 1.93 8.73 -2.14
CA GLN A 61 1.32 9.04 -0.85
C GLN A 61 -0.18 9.28 -0.97
N THR A 62 -0.61 10.09 -1.94
CA THR A 62 -2.03 10.36 -2.18
C THR A 62 -2.80 9.07 -2.50
N ARG A 63 -2.24 8.15 -3.29
CA ARG A 63 -2.91 6.87 -3.60
C ARG A 63 -3.08 6.01 -2.35
N ILE A 64 -2.07 5.95 -1.48
CA ILE A 64 -2.15 5.21 -0.22
C ILE A 64 -3.20 5.83 0.69
N GLU A 65 -3.23 7.16 0.83
CA GLU A 65 -4.21 7.86 1.66
C GLU A 65 -5.64 7.67 1.17
N VAL A 66 -5.87 7.76 -0.15
CA VAL A 66 -7.20 7.53 -0.74
C VAL A 66 -7.65 6.09 -0.50
N TRP A 67 -6.76 5.12 -0.72
CA TRP A 67 -7.05 3.72 -0.44
C TRP A 67 -7.35 3.49 1.04
N ARG A 68 -6.54 4.06 1.95
CA ARG A 68 -6.73 3.92 3.40
C ARG A 68 -8.07 4.48 3.86
N ARG A 69 -8.53 5.61 3.30
CA ARG A 69 -9.85 6.18 3.60
C ARG A 69 -11.02 5.28 3.15
N GLY A 70 -10.77 4.33 2.26
CA GLY A 70 -11.77 3.33 1.86
C GLY A 70 -11.85 2.13 2.80
N LEU A 71 -10.94 2.00 3.76
CA LEU A 71 -10.98 0.95 4.78
C LEU A 71 -11.97 1.34 5.88
N PRO A 72 -12.62 0.36 6.54
CA PRO A 72 -13.50 0.63 7.66
C PRO A 72 -12.70 1.13 8.87
N GLU A 73 -13.37 1.90 9.71
CA GLU A 73 -12.88 2.20 11.06
C GLU A 73 -13.05 0.98 11.98
N ILE A 74 -12.29 0.91 13.07
CA ILE A 74 -12.29 -0.26 13.98
C ILE A 74 -13.69 -0.51 14.55
N GLU A 75 -14.43 0.55 14.85
CA GLU A 75 -15.79 0.47 15.40
C GLU A 75 -16.81 -0.12 14.42
N GLU A 76 -16.51 -0.10 13.12
CA GLU A 76 -17.40 -0.59 12.05
C GLU A 76 -17.23 -2.09 11.78
N ILE A 77 -16.12 -2.69 12.24
CA ILE A 77 -15.76 -4.09 11.97
C ILE A 77 -16.86 -5.06 12.43
N GLY A 78 -17.45 -4.83 13.60
CA GLY A 78 -18.47 -5.71 14.18
C GLY A 78 -19.74 -5.84 13.32
N ALA A 79 -19.98 -4.91 12.39
CA ALA A 79 -21.11 -4.95 11.46
C ALA A 79 -20.80 -5.66 10.14
N LEU A 80 -19.53 -6.06 9.91
CA LEU A 80 -19.11 -6.72 8.69
C LEU A 80 -19.50 -8.20 8.72
N ASP A 81 -20.00 -8.68 7.58
CA ASP A 81 -20.15 -10.11 7.34
C ASP A 81 -18.80 -10.75 6.97
N LYS A 82 -18.74 -12.08 7.06
CA LYS A 82 -17.51 -12.87 6.85
C LYS A 82 -16.87 -12.60 5.49
N HIS A 83 -17.67 -12.48 4.43
CA HIS A 83 -17.17 -12.28 3.09
C HIS A 83 -16.55 -10.88 2.93
N ARG A 84 -17.18 -9.85 3.50
CA ARG A 84 -16.65 -8.49 3.52
C ARG A 84 -15.37 -8.39 4.33
N THR A 85 -15.33 -9.01 5.51
CA THR A 85 -14.11 -9.07 6.33
C THR A 85 -12.97 -9.72 5.56
N GLU A 86 -13.21 -10.86 4.89
CA GLU A 86 -12.20 -11.53 4.05
C GLU A 86 -11.74 -10.66 2.88
N ALA A 87 -12.66 -9.95 2.22
CA ALA A 87 -12.31 -9.06 1.11
C ALA A 87 -11.39 -7.92 1.58
N ILE A 88 -11.69 -7.30 2.73
CA ILE A 88 -10.87 -6.22 3.29
C ILE A 88 -9.50 -6.75 3.73
N LEU A 89 -9.43 -7.94 4.35
CA LEU A 89 -8.16 -8.59 4.68
C LEU A 89 -7.29 -8.84 3.44
N LYS A 90 -7.90 -9.27 2.32
CA LYS A 90 -7.20 -9.43 1.04
C LYS A 90 -6.71 -8.09 0.48
N ASP A 91 -7.51 -7.05 0.58
CA ASP A 91 -7.13 -5.71 0.15
C ASP A 91 -5.97 -5.16 0.98
N LEU A 92 -5.95 -5.40 2.29
CA LEU A 92 -4.84 -5.05 3.19
C LEU A 92 -3.53 -5.78 2.84
N GLN A 93 -3.61 -7.02 2.37
CA GLN A 93 -2.45 -7.77 1.90
C GLN A 93 -1.93 -7.29 0.53
N ASN A 94 -2.76 -6.60 -0.25
CA ASN A 94 -2.43 -6.17 -1.61
C ASN A 94 -2.61 -4.65 -1.79
N PRO A 95 -1.83 -3.82 -1.09
CA PRO A 95 -1.95 -2.37 -1.19
C PRO A 95 -1.58 -1.87 -2.59
N PRO A 96 -2.14 -0.73 -3.06
CA PRO A 96 -1.91 -0.20 -4.41
C PRO A 96 -0.45 0.22 -4.67
N LYS A 97 0.31 0.43 -3.60
CA LYS A 97 1.75 0.71 -3.59
C LYS A 97 2.37 0.05 -2.36
N THR A 98 3.63 -0.35 -2.47
CA THR A 98 4.41 -0.88 -1.34
C THR A 98 4.37 0.12 -0.19
N LEU A 99 3.92 -0.32 0.98
CA LEU A 99 3.83 0.51 2.17
C LEU A 99 5.20 0.61 2.87
N SER A 100 5.44 1.72 3.55
CA SER A 100 6.57 1.88 4.45
C SER A 100 6.32 1.12 5.77
N PRO A 101 7.36 0.85 6.58
CA PRO A 101 7.18 0.25 7.90
C PRO A 101 6.24 1.04 8.82
N GLU A 102 6.30 2.38 8.74
CA GLU A 102 5.43 3.27 9.51
C GLU A 102 3.97 3.19 9.05
N GLU A 103 3.73 3.16 7.73
CA GLU A 103 2.40 2.99 7.15
C GLU A 103 1.81 1.62 7.52
N HIS A 104 2.63 0.56 7.54
CA HIS A 104 2.22 -0.76 8.02
C HIS A 104 1.85 -0.75 9.51
N ALA A 105 2.66 -0.12 10.35
CA ALA A 105 2.42 -0.06 11.80
C ALA A 105 1.08 0.63 12.14
N VAL A 106 0.67 1.63 11.36
CA VAL A 106 -0.63 2.29 11.52
C VAL A 106 -1.80 1.35 11.20
N LEU A 107 -1.61 0.39 10.28
CA LEU A 107 -2.65 -0.55 9.87
C LEU A 107 -2.71 -1.82 10.72
N THR A 108 -1.66 -2.12 11.50
CA THR A 108 -1.59 -3.32 12.34
C THR A 108 -2.81 -3.51 13.25
N PRO A 109 -3.29 -2.48 13.99
CA PRO A 109 -4.45 -2.65 14.87
C PRO A 109 -5.74 -3.00 14.10
N LEU A 110 -5.91 -2.42 12.91
CA LEU A 110 -7.05 -2.73 12.03
C LEU A 110 -6.97 -4.18 11.52
N LEU A 111 -5.78 -4.61 11.11
CA LEU A 111 -5.55 -5.98 10.62
C LEU A 111 -5.83 -7.01 11.73
N GLU A 112 -5.31 -6.80 12.93
CA GLU A 112 -5.56 -7.66 14.09
C GLU A 112 -7.05 -7.73 14.45
N ALA A 113 -7.75 -6.59 14.41
CA ALA A 113 -9.18 -6.54 14.69
C ALA A 113 -10.02 -7.28 13.63
N LEU A 114 -9.66 -7.16 12.35
CA LEU A 114 -10.32 -7.88 11.25
C LEU A 114 -10.04 -9.38 11.31
N ASP A 115 -8.81 -9.79 11.60
CA ASP A 115 -8.44 -11.20 11.78
C ASP A 115 -9.21 -11.81 12.95
N ALA A 116 -9.23 -11.14 14.11
CA ALA A 116 -9.97 -11.60 15.27
C ALA A 116 -11.48 -11.73 14.99
N HIS A 117 -12.06 -10.77 14.28
CA HIS A 117 -13.47 -10.81 13.87
C HIS A 117 -13.74 -11.97 12.91
N TYR A 118 -12.87 -12.16 11.91
CA TYR A 118 -12.99 -13.27 10.96
C TYR A 118 -12.90 -14.63 11.64
N ASP A 119 -11.93 -14.79 12.54
CA ASP A 119 -11.74 -16.01 13.32
C ASP A 119 -12.93 -16.31 14.22
N GLN A 120 -13.50 -15.28 14.87
CA GLN A 120 -14.70 -15.44 15.68
C GLN A 120 -15.88 -15.96 14.85
N MET A 121 -16.17 -15.36 13.70
CA MET A 121 -17.23 -15.83 12.81
C MET A 121 -16.99 -17.26 12.32
N SER A 122 -15.74 -17.61 12.00
CA SER A 122 -15.35 -18.97 11.60
C SER A 122 -15.56 -19.97 12.74
N MET A 123 -15.21 -19.59 13.97
CA MET A 123 -15.42 -20.41 15.16
C MET A 123 -16.90 -20.63 15.44
N ASP A 124 -17.73 -19.59 15.33
CA ASP A 124 -19.18 -19.71 15.50
C ASP A 124 -19.80 -20.67 14.48
N GLU A 125 -19.36 -20.64 13.22
CA GLU A 125 -19.78 -21.59 12.18
C GLU A 125 -19.38 -23.03 12.51
N ILE A 126 -18.14 -23.24 12.98
CA ILE A 126 -17.64 -24.55 13.38
C ILE A 126 -18.47 -25.09 14.54
N MET A 127 -18.71 -24.28 15.56
CA MET A 127 -19.51 -24.64 16.73
C MET A 127 -20.95 -24.98 16.34
N ALA A 128 -21.61 -24.13 15.55
CA ALA A 128 -22.94 -24.40 15.03
C ALA A 128 -23.01 -25.71 14.22
N ARG A 129 -21.96 -26.04 13.46
CA ARG A 129 -21.88 -27.29 12.71
C ARG A 129 -21.70 -28.50 13.64
N ILE A 130 -20.89 -28.37 14.70
CA ILE A 130 -20.71 -29.41 15.73
C ILE A 130 -22.03 -29.67 16.46
N GLU A 131 -22.77 -28.62 16.80
CA GLU A 131 -24.08 -28.73 17.45
C GLU A 131 -25.14 -29.42 16.59
N ARG A 132 -25.00 -29.37 15.26
CA ARG A 132 -25.88 -30.10 14.33
C ARG A 132 -25.47 -31.56 14.14
N LEU A 133 -24.29 -31.98 14.59
CA LEU A 133 -23.86 -33.39 14.49
C LEU A 133 -24.75 -34.30 15.35
N GLY A 134 -24.95 -35.54 14.95
CA GLY A 134 -25.57 -36.55 15.80
C GLY A 134 -24.73 -36.86 17.05
N MET A 135 -25.37 -37.26 18.15
CA MET A 135 -24.73 -37.45 19.46
C MET A 135 -23.47 -38.34 19.42
N LYS A 136 -23.53 -39.46 18.68
CA LYS A 136 -22.40 -40.38 18.52
C LYS A 136 -21.17 -39.71 17.89
N ARG A 137 -21.37 -38.91 16.84
CA ARG A 137 -20.28 -38.18 16.16
C ARG A 137 -19.70 -37.08 17.05
N ARG A 138 -20.50 -36.41 17.87
CA ARG A 138 -19.99 -35.44 18.86
C ARG A 138 -19.11 -36.11 19.92
N GLN A 139 -19.52 -37.27 20.44
CA GLN A 139 -18.73 -38.04 21.40
C GLN A 139 -17.39 -38.50 20.79
N GLU A 140 -17.41 -38.97 19.55
CA GLU A 140 -16.18 -39.33 18.82
C GLU A 140 -15.24 -38.13 18.64
N LEU A 141 -15.78 -36.96 18.26
CA LEU A 141 -15.01 -35.71 18.12
C LEU A 141 -14.38 -35.27 19.45
N LEU A 142 -15.16 -35.26 20.54
CA LEU A 142 -14.67 -34.89 21.87
C LEU A 142 -13.59 -35.85 22.37
N ALA A 143 -13.78 -37.15 22.18
CA ALA A 143 -12.77 -38.16 22.52
C ALA A 143 -11.50 -38.05 21.68
N TRP A 144 -11.60 -37.56 20.44
CA TRP A 144 -10.42 -37.25 19.61
C TRP A 144 -9.70 -35.99 20.10
N LEU A 145 -10.42 -34.89 20.35
CA LEU A 145 -9.85 -33.64 20.87
C LEU A 145 -9.15 -33.83 22.22
N ALA A 146 -9.77 -34.57 23.14
CA ALA A 146 -9.20 -34.87 24.46
C ALA A 146 -7.87 -35.66 24.36
N ARG A 147 -7.73 -36.54 23.36
CA ARG A 147 -6.49 -37.28 23.12
C ARG A 147 -5.37 -36.39 22.59
N GLN A 148 -5.69 -35.37 21.79
CA GLN A 148 -4.69 -34.43 21.27
C GLN A 148 -4.17 -33.50 22.38
N LEU A 149 -5.04 -33.03 23.28
CA LEU A 149 -4.65 -32.14 24.38
C LEU A 149 -3.73 -32.81 25.43
N VAL A 150 -3.81 -34.12 25.58
CA VAL A 150 -2.95 -34.90 26.50
C VAL A 150 -1.61 -35.28 25.87
N ALA A 151 -1.50 -35.17 24.54
CA ALA A 151 -0.28 -35.49 23.79
C ALA A 151 0.64 -34.28 23.53
N CYS A 152 0.17 -33.07 23.83
CA CYS A 152 0.99 -31.85 23.92
C CYS A 152 1.51 -31.66 25.35
#